data_AF-A0A7C2TPK9-F1
#
_entry.id   AF-A0A7C2TPK9-F1
#
_cell.length_a   1.000
_cell.length_b   1.000
_cell.length_c   1.000
_cell.angle_alpha   90.00
_cell.angle_beta   90.00
_cell.angle_gamma   90.00
#
_symmetry.space_group_name_H-M   'P 1'
#
loop_
_entity.id
_entity.type
_entity.pdbx_description
1 polymer ?
#
loop_
_entity_poly.entity_id
_entity_poly.type
_entity_poly.pdbx_seq_one_letter_code
_entity_poly.pdbx_strand_id
1 'polypeptide(L)'
;DRAIREIDEFFWHVFADHYIEMIKYRVKDDKGTQYALYNVYLGIVKMYAPFLPHITEEIYHRIFSRYEKGISIHLEKWPDSYEKRYLEEGRIVKDIIASVRRYKIERGLSSLNSVIIITPMAKSIQMSGETIKGALSIREIGIYEIGDVKEIIVEARPVLQKLGPLLRDSLNKFLDKIRSTPPEKLLNGIEFNEIYIGPENFEFRKTYMFEGSEVDLINSNNFSIIIKK
;
A
#
# COMPACT_ATOMS: atom_id res chain seq x y z
N ASP A 1 28.34 -8.41 16.03
CA ASP A 1 27.70 -8.52 14.70
C ASP A 1 26.18 -8.38 14.68
N ARG A 2 25.42 -8.86 15.67
CA ARG A 2 23.94 -8.70 15.65
C ARG A 2 23.50 -7.24 15.79
N ALA A 3 24.06 -6.49 16.74
CA ALA A 3 23.64 -5.12 17.01
C ALA A 3 23.82 -4.17 15.81
N ILE A 4 24.99 -4.16 15.16
CA ILE A 4 25.23 -3.30 13.99
C ILE A 4 24.30 -3.63 12.84
N ARG A 5 24.00 -4.92 12.59
CA ARG A 5 23.05 -5.34 11.54
C ARG A 5 21.64 -4.83 11.76
N GLU A 6 21.16 -4.82 13.01
CA GLU A 6 19.83 -4.28 13.35
C GLU A 6 19.78 -2.76 13.14
N ILE A 7 20.89 -2.05 13.42
CA ILE A 7 21.01 -0.62 13.15
C ILE A 7 21.05 -0.36 11.64
N ASP A 8 21.82 -1.15 10.88
CA ASP A 8 21.90 -1.06 9.42
C ASP A 8 20.54 -1.31 8.77
N GLU A 9 19.83 -2.36 9.20
CA GLU A 9 18.50 -2.70 8.70
C GLU A 9 17.51 -1.55 8.95
N PHE A 10 17.51 -0.99 10.16
CA PHE A 10 16.68 0.16 10.47
C PHE A 10 17.07 1.41 9.67
N PHE A 11 18.36 1.72 9.59
CA PHE A 11 18.85 2.92 8.92
C PHE A 11 18.51 2.92 7.43
N TRP A 12 18.83 1.83 6.73
CA TRP A 12 18.61 1.72 5.29
C TRP A 12 17.14 1.45 4.98
N HIS A 13 16.58 0.37 5.52
CA HIS A 13 15.31 -0.17 5.06
C HIS A 13 14.07 0.37 5.78
N VAL A 14 14.24 1.21 6.81
CA VAL A 14 13.11 1.88 7.49
C VAL A 14 13.26 3.39 7.41
N PHE A 15 14.41 3.92 7.80
CA PHE A 15 14.62 5.36 7.86
C PHE A 15 14.87 5.97 6.48
N ALA A 16 15.89 5.51 5.75
CA ALA A 16 16.27 6.09 4.46
C ALA A 16 15.26 5.78 3.34
N ASP A 17 14.97 4.50 3.09
CA ASP A 17 14.11 4.08 1.97
C ASP A 17 12.66 4.54 2.11
N HIS A 18 12.17 4.67 3.35
CA HIS A 18 10.78 4.97 3.63
C HIS A 18 10.56 6.29 4.35
N TYR A 19 11.02 6.42 5.60
CA TYR A 19 10.65 7.57 6.42
C TYR A 19 11.05 8.90 5.78
N ILE A 20 12.30 9.04 5.31
CA ILE A 20 12.78 10.24 4.60
C ILE A 20 11.90 10.53 3.38
N GLU A 21 11.66 9.52 2.54
CA GLU A 21 10.83 9.68 1.34
C GLU A 21 9.38 10.05 1.65
N MET A 22 8.83 9.60 2.78
CA MET A 22 7.46 9.93 3.21
C MET A 22 7.33 11.39 3.62
N ILE A 23 8.37 11.97 4.22
CA ILE A 23 8.30 13.33 4.80
C ILE A 23 8.83 14.43 3.89
N LYS A 24 9.53 14.09 2.79
CA LYS A 24 10.18 15.04 1.86
C LYS A 24 9.29 16.22 1.48
N TYR A 25 8.00 15.98 1.25
CA TYR A 25 7.06 17.00 0.79
C TYR A 25 6.74 18.08 1.85
N ARG A 26 6.94 17.78 3.15
CA ARG A 26 6.59 18.68 4.27
C ARG A 26 7.73 19.04 5.19
N VAL A 27 8.91 18.41 5.05
CA VAL A 27 10.03 18.57 5.98
C VAL A 27 10.49 20.02 6.15
N LYS A 28 10.29 20.89 5.15
CA LYS A 28 10.68 22.30 5.24
C LYS A 28 9.74 23.15 6.08
N ASP A 29 8.45 22.79 6.10
CA ASP A 29 7.38 23.64 6.63
C ASP A 29 6.72 23.07 7.89
N ASP A 30 6.95 21.79 8.20
CA ASP A 30 6.39 21.11 9.38
C ASP A 30 7.43 20.92 10.48
N LYS A 31 7.33 21.76 11.53
CA LYS A 31 8.19 21.67 12.72
C LYS A 31 8.07 20.33 13.45
N GLY A 32 6.90 19.69 13.43
CA GLY A 32 6.71 18.38 14.06
C GLY A 32 7.53 17.30 13.36
N THR A 33 7.50 17.30 12.03
CA THR A 33 8.35 16.44 11.20
C THR A 33 9.84 16.73 11.42
N GLN A 34 10.25 18.00 11.46
CA GLN A 34 11.65 18.37 11.72
C GLN A 34 12.12 17.88 13.09
N TYR A 35 11.28 18.03 14.11
CA TYR A 35 11.57 17.53 15.46
C TYR A 35 11.72 16.01 15.48
N ALA A 36 10.80 15.27 14.86
CA ALA A 36 10.87 13.81 14.79
C ALA A 36 12.12 13.35 14.01
N LEU A 37 12.41 13.97 12.86
CA LEU A 37 13.59 13.69 12.05
C LEU A 37 14.89 13.93 12.82
N TYR A 38 14.97 15.06 13.55
CA TYR A 38 16.12 15.40 14.39
C TYR A 38 16.39 14.32 15.44
N ASN A 39 15.36 13.95 16.22
CA ASN A 39 15.51 12.99 17.32
C ASN A 39 15.85 11.59 16.81
N VAL A 40 15.18 11.12 15.76
CA VAL A 40 15.45 9.79 15.17
C VAL A 40 16.86 9.76 14.59
N TYR A 41 17.28 10.79 13.86
CA TYR A 41 18.61 10.82 13.25
C TYR A 41 19.72 10.93 14.31
N LEU A 42 19.56 11.75 15.34
CA LEU A 42 20.50 11.80 16.46
C LEU A 42 20.59 10.44 17.18
N GLY A 43 19.45 9.78 17.41
CA GLY A 43 19.41 8.43 17.99
C GLY A 43 20.18 7.41 17.14
N ILE A 44 20.00 7.42 15.82
CA ILE A 44 20.76 6.59 14.88
C ILE A 44 22.27 6.85 15.01
N VAL A 45 22.69 8.11 15.01
CA VAL A 45 24.11 8.47 15.09
C VAL A 45 24.72 8.04 16.44
N LYS A 46 23.98 8.19 17.55
CA LYS A 46 24.38 7.67 18.87
C LYS A 46 24.54 6.15 18.86
N MET A 47 23.64 5.42 18.21
CA MET A 47 23.71 3.96 18.12
C MET A 47 24.87 3.47 17.23
N TYR A 48 25.22 4.20 16.18
CA TYR A 48 26.39 3.89 15.36
C TYR A 48 27.72 4.25 16.03
N ALA A 49 27.75 5.18 16.99
CA ALA A 49 28.99 5.72 17.54
C ALA A 49 29.98 4.67 18.07
N PRO A 50 29.55 3.61 18.79
CA PRO A 50 30.46 2.54 19.23
C PRO A 50 31.13 1.76 18.09
N PHE A 51 30.57 1.78 16.88
CA PHE A 51 31.04 1.02 15.72
C PHE A 51 31.75 1.90 14.68
N LEU A 52 31.31 3.15 14.52
CA LEU A 52 31.74 4.07 13.48
C LEU A 52 32.20 5.43 14.06
N PRO A 53 33.18 5.43 14.99
CA PRO A 53 33.39 6.54 15.92
C PRO A 53 33.77 7.87 15.25
N HIS A 54 34.56 7.82 14.16
CA HIS A 54 35.04 9.03 13.49
C HIS A 54 33.94 9.73 12.69
N ILE A 55 33.16 8.97 11.90
CA ILE A 55 32.11 9.54 11.06
C ILE A 55 30.93 10.02 11.89
N THR A 56 30.57 9.31 12.97
CA THR A 56 29.51 9.77 13.88
C THR A 56 29.90 11.04 14.63
N GLU A 57 31.18 11.20 14.98
CA GLU A 57 31.69 12.42 15.61
C GLU A 57 31.64 13.61 14.63
N GLU A 58 32.05 13.40 13.38
CA GLU A 58 31.95 14.44 12.35
C GLU A 58 30.50 14.86 12.09
N ILE A 59 29.58 13.90 11.98
CA ILE A 59 28.14 14.16 11.80
C ILE A 59 27.60 14.94 13.00
N TYR A 60 27.96 14.54 14.22
CA TYR A 60 27.57 15.23 15.46
C TYR A 60 27.98 16.69 15.45
N HIS A 61 29.24 17.00 15.15
CA HIS A 61 29.71 18.38 15.11
C HIS A 61 29.09 19.21 13.98
N ARG A 62 28.87 18.62 12.80
CA ARG A 62 28.30 19.36 11.66
C ARG A 62 26.82 19.70 11.86
N ILE A 63 26.06 18.82 12.51
CA ILE A 63 24.59 18.88 12.51
C ILE A 63 24.05 19.23 13.89
N PHE A 64 24.56 18.58 14.94
CA PHE A 64 23.93 18.51 16.26
C PHE A 64 24.60 19.36 17.35
N SER A 65 25.92 19.56 17.31
CA SER A 65 26.66 20.20 18.43
C SER A 65 26.28 21.65 18.73
N ARG A 66 25.55 22.33 17.84
CA ARG A 66 25.00 23.68 18.08
C ARG A 66 23.68 23.66 18.88
N TYR A 67 23.04 22.50 18.96
CA TYR A 67 21.75 22.28 19.62
C TYR A 67 21.90 21.41 20.87
N GLU A 68 22.91 20.52 20.87
CA GLU A 68 23.27 19.69 22.01
C GLU A 68 24.31 20.36 22.92
N LYS A 69 24.34 19.94 24.19
CA LYS A 69 25.31 20.47 25.17
C LYS A 69 26.61 19.66 25.23
N GLY A 70 26.64 18.47 24.64
CA GLY A 70 27.82 17.61 24.64
C GLY A 70 28.92 18.13 23.72
N ILE A 71 30.16 17.86 24.10
CA ILE A 71 31.35 18.20 23.29
C ILE A 71 31.72 17.09 22.29
N SER A 72 31.10 15.91 22.40
CA SER A 72 31.38 14.72 21.59
C SER A 72 30.18 13.77 21.62
N ILE A 73 29.90 13.07 20.52
CA ILE A 73 28.83 12.05 20.47
C ILE A 73 29.11 10.91 21.47
N HIS A 74 30.38 10.65 21.77
CA HIS A 74 30.81 9.57 22.66
C HIS A 74 30.57 9.86 24.14
N LEU A 75 30.26 11.11 24.48
CA LEU A 75 29.90 11.55 25.84
C LEU A 75 28.40 11.77 26.01
N GLU A 76 27.63 11.61 24.94
CA GLU A 76 26.19 11.73 24.97
C GLU A 76 25.53 10.56 25.69
N LYS A 77 24.36 10.81 26.29
CA LYS A 77 23.52 9.73 26.82
C LYS A 77 22.99 8.86 25.69
N TRP A 78 22.93 7.56 25.95
CA TRP A 78 22.26 6.59 25.08
C TRP A 78 20.80 7.00 24.80
N PRO A 79 20.26 6.78 23.59
CA PRO A 79 18.88 7.11 23.28
C PRO A 79 17.88 6.36 24.17
N ASP A 80 16.84 7.08 24.60
CA ASP A 80 15.72 6.51 25.34
C ASP A 80 14.84 5.63 24.44
N SER A 81 14.18 4.63 25.04
CA SER A 81 13.17 3.84 24.32
C SER A 81 11.89 4.64 24.12
N TYR A 82 11.29 4.54 22.94
CA TYR A 82 10.03 5.21 22.62
C TYR A 82 8.81 4.28 22.82
N GLU A 83 7.66 4.89 23.12
CA GLU A 83 6.37 4.20 23.11
C GLU A 83 6.05 3.65 21.72
N LYS A 84 5.62 2.38 21.66
CA LYS A 84 5.26 1.71 20.40
C LYS A 84 3.79 1.92 20.01
N ARG A 85 3.15 2.98 20.51
CA ARG A 85 1.70 3.23 20.37
C ARG A 85 1.23 3.25 18.91
N TYR A 86 2.03 3.82 18.01
CA TYR A 86 1.68 4.02 16.60
C TYR A 86 2.45 3.10 15.65
N LEU A 87 3.01 1.99 16.15
CA LEU A 87 3.88 1.13 15.37
C LEU A 87 3.11 0.45 14.22
N GLU A 88 1.91 -0.04 14.49
CA GLU A 88 1.10 -0.75 13.49
C GLU A 88 0.52 0.21 12.45
N GLU A 89 0.02 1.37 12.86
CA GLU A 89 -0.42 2.43 11.95
C GLU A 89 0.72 2.90 11.05
N GLY A 90 1.91 3.14 11.63
CA GLY A 90 3.10 3.54 10.89
C GLY A 90 3.53 2.48 9.87
N ARG A 91 3.46 1.18 10.23
CA ARG A 91 3.75 0.06 9.33
C ARG A 91 2.78 0.04 8.15
N ILE A 92 1.48 0.15 8.41
CA ILE A 92 0.46 0.14 7.34
C ILE A 92 0.61 1.34 6.41
N VAL A 93 0.82 2.54 6.95
CA VAL A 93 1.05 3.75 6.14
C VAL A 93 2.28 3.59 5.24
N LYS A 94 3.38 3.06 5.79
CA LYS A 94 4.60 2.75 5.05
C LYS A 94 4.33 1.77 3.90
N ASP A 95 3.63 0.67 4.19
CA ASP A 95 3.36 -0.38 3.20
C ASP A 95 2.38 0.08 2.11
N ILE A 96 1.40 0.93 2.45
CA ILE A 96 0.51 1.59 1.48
C ILE A 96 1.32 2.44 0.52
N ILE A 97 2.17 3.33 1.04
CA ILE A 97 2.99 4.24 0.24
C ILE A 97 3.93 3.44 -0.67
N ALA A 98 4.58 2.40 -0.15
CA ALA A 98 5.44 1.53 -0.95
C ALA A 98 4.67 0.83 -2.08
N SER A 99 3.46 0.34 -1.79
CA SER A 99 2.62 -0.36 -2.77
C SER A 99 2.14 0.55 -3.89
N VAL A 100 1.68 1.77 -3.55
CA VAL A 100 1.26 2.75 -4.58
C VAL A 100 2.45 3.24 -5.40
N ARG A 101 3.63 3.42 -4.79
CA ARG A 101 4.85 3.77 -5.54
C ARG A 101 5.22 2.70 -6.56
N ARG A 102 5.20 1.41 -6.17
CA ARG A 102 5.44 0.29 -7.10
C ARG A 102 4.45 0.31 -8.26
N TYR A 103 3.15 0.45 -7.96
CA TYR A 103 2.11 0.55 -8.98
C TYR A 103 2.37 1.70 -9.97
N LYS A 104 2.75 2.89 -9.47
CA LYS A 104 3.08 4.04 -10.33
C LYS A 104 4.25 3.73 -11.26
N ILE A 105 5.30 3.10 -10.75
CA ILE A 105 6.50 2.75 -11.52
C ILE A 105 6.16 1.73 -12.60
N GLU A 106 5.47 0.63 -12.25
CA GLU A 106 5.08 -0.44 -13.17
C GLU A 106 4.23 0.05 -14.34
N ARG A 107 3.46 1.13 -14.14
CA ARG A 107 2.60 1.74 -15.16
C ARG A 107 3.15 3.04 -15.76
N GLY A 108 4.37 3.46 -15.40
CA GLY A 108 4.98 4.69 -15.91
C GLY A 108 4.23 5.98 -15.52
N LEU A 109 3.55 5.99 -14.37
CA LEU A 109 2.72 7.11 -13.92
C LEU A 109 3.49 8.05 -12.98
N SER A 110 3.51 9.35 -13.31
CA SER A 110 4.14 10.38 -12.46
C SER A 110 3.24 10.85 -11.32
N SER A 111 1.92 10.86 -11.51
CA SER A 111 0.92 11.26 -10.50
C SER A 111 -0.37 10.45 -10.62
N LEU A 112 -1.16 10.41 -9.55
CA LEU A 112 -2.50 9.84 -9.54
C LEU A 112 -3.51 10.94 -9.19
N ASN A 113 -4.65 10.95 -9.87
CA ASN A 113 -5.73 11.89 -9.56
C ASN A 113 -6.34 11.52 -8.20
N SER A 114 -6.80 10.30 -8.05
CA SER A 114 -7.48 9.82 -6.84
C SER A 114 -6.98 8.44 -6.43
N VAL A 115 -6.83 8.22 -5.13
CA VAL A 115 -6.50 6.92 -4.55
C VAL A 115 -7.44 6.62 -3.39
N ILE A 116 -8.00 5.43 -3.39
CA ILE A 116 -8.95 4.97 -2.38
C ILE A 116 -8.30 3.79 -1.66
N ILE A 117 -8.06 3.93 -0.37
CA ILE A 117 -7.44 2.89 0.43
C ILE A 117 -8.54 2.21 1.23
N ILE A 118 -8.56 0.89 1.19
CA ILE A 118 -9.47 0.09 1.98
C ILE A 118 -8.67 -0.76 2.95
N THR A 119 -8.96 -0.61 4.23
CA THR A 119 -8.25 -1.37 5.26
C THR A 119 -9.15 -1.55 6.48
N PRO A 120 -9.02 -2.68 7.21
CA PRO A 120 -9.67 -2.82 8.52
C PRO A 120 -9.20 -1.75 9.52
N MET A 121 -8.07 -1.07 9.25
CA MET A 121 -7.51 -0.02 10.11
C MET A 121 -7.84 1.39 9.62
N ALA A 122 -8.86 1.57 8.78
CA ALA A 122 -9.20 2.85 8.15
C ALA A 122 -9.32 3.98 9.18
N LYS A 123 -10.09 3.74 10.26
CA LYS A 123 -10.26 4.69 11.36
C LYS A 123 -8.93 5.08 12.02
N SER A 124 -8.04 4.12 12.25
CA SER A 124 -6.75 4.36 12.90
C SER A 124 -5.79 5.17 12.03
N ILE A 125 -5.80 4.95 10.71
CA ILE A 125 -4.91 5.65 9.78
C ILE A 125 -5.53 6.87 9.12
N GLN A 126 -6.78 7.23 9.45
CA GLN A 126 -7.50 8.34 8.82
C GLN A 126 -6.71 9.65 8.87
N MET A 127 -6.09 9.94 10.03
CA MET A 127 -5.26 11.13 10.23
C MET A 127 -3.97 11.12 9.41
N SER A 128 -3.54 9.97 8.90
CA SER A 128 -2.36 9.83 8.05
C SER A 128 -2.66 10.10 6.57
N GLY A 129 -3.92 10.40 6.20
CA GLY A 129 -4.32 10.66 4.81
C GLY A 129 -3.48 11.73 4.13
N GLU A 130 -3.22 12.86 4.81
CA GLU A 130 -2.36 13.93 4.27
C GLU A 130 -0.91 13.50 4.08
N THR A 131 -0.40 12.62 4.95
CA THR A 131 0.96 12.06 4.81
C THR A 131 1.04 11.17 3.58
N ILE A 132 0.06 10.28 3.38
CA ILE A 132 0.01 9.39 2.22
C ILE A 132 -0.15 10.20 0.94
N LYS A 133 -1.07 11.16 0.93
CA LYS A 133 -1.35 12.06 -0.21
C LYS A 133 -0.11 12.83 -0.62
N GLY A 134 0.58 13.47 0.33
CA GLY A 134 1.80 14.24 0.08
C GLY A 134 2.96 13.36 -0.40
N ALA A 135 3.20 12.22 0.24
CA ALA A 135 4.29 11.30 -0.09
C ALA A 135 4.17 10.67 -1.49
N LEU A 136 2.96 10.61 -2.04
CA LEU A 136 2.64 10.00 -3.34
C LEU A 136 2.29 11.02 -4.43
N SER A 137 2.18 12.30 -4.06
CA SER A 137 1.72 13.40 -4.93
C SER A 137 0.37 13.10 -5.59
N ILE A 138 -0.62 12.79 -4.74
CA ILE A 138 -2.00 12.48 -5.15
C ILE A 138 -2.89 13.71 -4.93
N ARG A 139 -3.88 13.95 -5.79
CA ARG A 139 -4.82 15.09 -5.63
C ARG A 139 -5.92 14.81 -4.61
N GLU A 140 -6.44 13.59 -4.61
CA GLU A 140 -7.53 13.16 -3.72
C GLU A 140 -7.23 11.80 -3.11
N ILE A 141 -7.53 11.66 -1.83
CA ILE A 141 -7.38 10.40 -1.11
C ILE A 141 -8.66 10.10 -0.33
N GLY A 142 -9.12 8.86 -0.44
CA GLY A 142 -10.16 8.32 0.42
C GLY A 142 -9.62 7.14 1.20
N ILE A 143 -10.03 6.98 2.46
CA ILE A 143 -9.66 5.84 3.31
C ILE A 143 -10.97 5.29 3.90
N TYR A 144 -11.24 4.01 3.65
CA TYR A 144 -12.54 3.38 3.92
C TYR A 144 -12.36 1.99 4.55
N GLU A 145 -13.40 1.51 5.22
CA GLU A 145 -13.40 0.15 5.77
C GLU A 145 -13.76 -0.86 4.66
N ILE A 146 -13.38 -2.12 4.86
CA ILE A 146 -13.67 -3.20 3.88
C ILE A 146 -15.18 -3.31 3.58
N GLY A 147 -16.03 -3.03 4.58
CA GLY A 147 -17.47 -3.08 4.44
C GLY A 147 -18.06 -2.10 3.42
N ASP A 148 -17.30 -1.10 2.99
CA ASP A 148 -17.77 -0.07 2.04
C ASP A 148 -17.68 -0.50 0.57
N VAL A 149 -17.12 -1.68 0.29
CA VAL A 149 -16.81 -2.18 -1.06
C VAL A 149 -17.73 -3.33 -1.45
N LYS A 150 -18.25 -3.30 -2.68
CA LYS A 150 -19.07 -4.39 -3.22
C LYS A 150 -18.27 -5.20 -4.24
N GLU A 151 -18.15 -6.51 -4.02
CA GLU A 151 -17.65 -7.43 -5.04
C GLU A 151 -18.75 -7.63 -6.11
N ILE A 152 -18.39 -7.49 -7.39
CA ILE A 152 -19.31 -7.73 -8.51
C ILE A 152 -18.67 -8.63 -9.58
N ILE A 153 -19.50 -9.20 -10.45
CA ILE A 153 -19.04 -10.03 -11.57
C ILE A 153 -19.15 -9.21 -12.84
N VAL A 154 -18.00 -8.95 -13.46
CA VAL A 154 -17.91 -8.16 -14.70
C VAL A 154 -17.87 -9.01 -15.95
N GLU A 155 -17.53 -10.29 -15.84
CA GLU A 155 -17.40 -11.16 -16.99
C GLU A 155 -17.69 -12.63 -16.61
N ALA A 156 -18.32 -13.36 -17.52
CA ALA A 156 -18.49 -14.80 -17.45
C ALA A 156 -18.02 -15.39 -18.78
N ARG A 157 -16.82 -15.96 -18.81
CA ARG A 157 -16.24 -16.57 -20.02
C ARG A 157 -16.69 -18.02 -20.13
N PRO A 158 -17.31 -18.43 -21.26
CA PRO A 158 -17.68 -19.82 -21.47
C PRO A 158 -16.44 -20.71 -21.58
N VAL A 159 -16.39 -21.82 -20.84
CA VAL A 159 -15.31 -22.82 -20.92
C VAL A 159 -15.55 -23.71 -22.14
N LEU A 160 -15.01 -23.30 -23.29
CA LEU A 160 -15.27 -23.96 -24.59
C LEU A 160 -14.94 -25.46 -24.60
N GLN A 161 -13.92 -25.89 -23.84
CA GLN A 161 -13.56 -27.31 -23.73
C GLN A 161 -14.66 -28.17 -23.12
N LYS A 162 -15.44 -27.63 -22.18
CA LYS A 162 -16.58 -28.32 -21.56
C LYS A 162 -17.84 -28.20 -22.41
N LEU A 163 -18.07 -27.00 -22.96
CA LEU A 163 -19.30 -26.67 -23.69
C LEU A 163 -19.34 -27.24 -25.11
N GLY A 164 -18.19 -27.37 -25.77
CA GLY A 164 -18.11 -27.90 -27.15
C GLY A 164 -18.73 -29.28 -27.29
N PRO A 165 -18.30 -30.29 -26.50
CA PRO A 165 -18.89 -31.63 -26.53
C PRO A 165 -20.39 -31.67 -26.16
N LEU A 166 -20.80 -30.76 -25.26
CA LEU A 166 -22.15 -30.71 -24.68
C LEU A 166 -23.18 -30.08 -25.62
N LEU A 167 -22.80 -29.02 -26.35
CA LEU A 167 -23.70 -28.23 -27.19
C LEU A 167 -23.55 -28.49 -28.69
N ARG A 168 -22.39 -29.01 -29.14
CA ARG A 168 -22.10 -29.35 -30.55
C ARG A 168 -22.54 -28.22 -31.51
N ASP A 169 -23.46 -28.51 -32.42
CA ASP A 169 -23.95 -27.59 -33.46
C ASP A 169 -24.67 -26.35 -32.89
N SER A 170 -25.15 -26.43 -31.65
CA SER A 170 -25.84 -25.33 -30.97
C SER A 170 -24.90 -24.37 -30.23
N LEU A 171 -23.59 -24.65 -30.20
CA LEU A 171 -22.59 -23.86 -29.46
C LEU A 171 -22.58 -22.39 -29.88
N ASN A 172 -22.57 -22.09 -31.19
CA ASN A 172 -22.51 -20.69 -31.64
C ASN A 172 -23.73 -19.89 -31.20
N LYS A 173 -24.93 -20.47 -31.31
CA LYS A 173 -26.18 -19.86 -30.82
C LYS A 173 -26.15 -19.63 -29.30
N PHE A 174 -25.55 -20.55 -28.56
CA PHE A 174 -25.35 -20.39 -27.12
C PHE A 174 -24.38 -19.24 -26.80
N LEU A 175 -23.24 -19.17 -27.49
CA LEU A 175 -22.26 -18.10 -27.29
C LEU A 175 -22.86 -16.71 -27.58
N ASP A 176 -23.70 -16.58 -28.59
CA ASP A 176 -24.43 -15.34 -28.89
C ASP A 176 -25.40 -14.95 -27.76
N LYS A 177 -26.11 -15.93 -27.18
CA LYS A 177 -26.97 -15.72 -26.00
C LYS A 177 -26.15 -15.27 -24.79
N ILE A 178 -24.99 -15.88 -24.53
CA ILE A 178 -24.14 -15.50 -23.40
C ILE A 178 -23.59 -14.09 -23.54
N ARG A 179 -23.21 -13.66 -24.74
CA ARG A 179 -22.73 -12.28 -24.99
C ARG A 179 -23.72 -11.19 -24.58
N SER A 180 -25.01 -11.50 -24.58
CA SER A 180 -26.08 -10.57 -24.18
C SER A 180 -26.65 -10.85 -22.78
N THR A 181 -26.16 -11.87 -22.09
CA THR A 181 -26.62 -12.24 -20.75
C THR A 181 -25.74 -11.58 -19.68
N PRO A 182 -26.32 -10.85 -18.71
CA PRO A 182 -25.55 -10.32 -17.58
C PRO A 182 -24.82 -11.44 -16.83
N PRO A 183 -23.51 -11.29 -16.52
CA PRO A 183 -22.71 -12.33 -15.87
C PRO A 183 -23.31 -12.87 -14.57
N GLU A 184 -23.94 -12.00 -13.77
CA GLU A 184 -24.59 -12.36 -12.50
C GLU A 184 -25.68 -13.42 -12.66
N LYS A 185 -26.39 -13.43 -13.80
CA LYS A 185 -27.46 -14.42 -14.06
C LYS A 185 -26.91 -15.83 -14.29
N LEU A 186 -25.62 -15.96 -14.58
CA LEU A 186 -24.97 -17.24 -14.88
C LEU A 186 -24.42 -17.93 -13.62
N LEU A 187 -24.42 -17.24 -12.48
CA LEU A 187 -23.96 -17.79 -11.18
C LEU A 187 -24.69 -19.04 -10.74
N ASN A 188 -25.97 -19.15 -11.11
CA ASN A 188 -26.82 -20.29 -10.77
C ASN A 188 -27.01 -21.23 -11.98
N GLY A 189 -26.20 -21.08 -13.02
CA GLY A 189 -26.36 -21.77 -14.30
C GLY A 189 -27.46 -21.17 -15.18
N ILE A 190 -27.57 -21.70 -16.39
CA ILE A 190 -28.54 -21.24 -17.39
C ILE A 190 -29.13 -22.42 -18.15
N GLU A 191 -30.43 -22.34 -18.43
CA GLU A 191 -31.07 -23.28 -19.35
C GLU A 191 -30.93 -22.83 -20.80
N PHE A 192 -30.58 -23.78 -21.65
CA PHE A 192 -30.51 -23.60 -23.09
C PHE A 192 -30.93 -24.90 -23.79
N ASN A 193 -31.99 -24.82 -24.61
CA ASN A 193 -32.56 -25.96 -25.32
C ASN A 193 -32.82 -27.18 -24.41
N GLU A 194 -33.50 -26.97 -23.29
CA GLU A 194 -33.83 -28.02 -22.30
C GLU A 194 -32.61 -28.65 -21.59
N ILE A 195 -31.41 -28.15 -21.85
CA ILE A 195 -30.18 -28.55 -21.16
C ILE A 195 -29.84 -27.49 -20.11
N TYR A 196 -29.67 -27.92 -18.86
CA TYR A 196 -29.13 -27.09 -17.81
C TYR A 196 -27.61 -27.05 -17.90
N ILE A 197 -27.06 -25.84 -17.99
CA ILE A 197 -25.62 -25.58 -18.02
C ILE A 197 -25.25 -24.95 -16.69
N GLY A 198 -24.60 -25.72 -15.83
CA GLY A 198 -24.20 -25.27 -14.51
C GLY A 198 -23.10 -24.19 -14.54
N PRO A 199 -22.93 -23.45 -13.43
CA PRO A 199 -21.95 -22.37 -13.32
C PRO A 199 -20.49 -22.84 -13.52
N GLU A 200 -20.19 -24.12 -13.31
CA GLU A 200 -18.88 -24.73 -13.54
C GLU A 200 -18.42 -24.72 -15.01
N ASN A 201 -19.32 -24.39 -15.93
CA ASN A 201 -19.03 -24.21 -17.36
C ASN A 201 -18.63 -22.77 -17.71
N PHE A 202 -18.51 -21.89 -16.70
CA PHE A 202 -18.11 -20.51 -16.86
C PHE A 202 -16.92 -20.18 -15.96
N GLU A 203 -15.99 -19.41 -16.50
CA GLU A 203 -14.95 -18.72 -15.72
C GLU A 203 -15.42 -17.31 -15.43
N PHE A 204 -15.70 -17.02 -14.16
CA PHE A 204 -16.16 -15.72 -13.71
C PHE A 204 -14.98 -14.82 -13.38
N ARG A 205 -14.90 -13.66 -14.06
CA ARG A 205 -14.01 -12.57 -13.65
C ARG A 205 -14.78 -11.66 -12.70
N LYS A 206 -14.32 -11.61 -11.47
CA LYS A 206 -14.82 -10.68 -10.46
C LYS A 206 -13.99 -9.40 -10.46
N THR A 207 -14.63 -8.31 -10.08
CA THR A 207 -13.99 -7.03 -9.78
C THR A 207 -14.66 -6.43 -8.56
N TYR A 208 -14.15 -5.30 -8.10
CA TYR A 208 -14.75 -4.56 -7.00
C TYR A 208 -15.40 -3.29 -7.53
N MET A 209 -16.44 -2.84 -6.84
CA MET A 209 -17.09 -1.56 -7.07
C MET A 209 -17.08 -0.73 -5.79
N PHE A 210 -16.69 0.52 -5.96
CA PHE A 210 -16.78 1.55 -4.94
C PHE A 210 -17.48 2.78 -5.52
N GLU A 211 -18.56 3.24 -4.88
CA GLU A 211 -19.39 4.38 -5.31
C GLU A 211 -19.69 4.40 -6.83
N GLY A 212 -20.06 3.26 -7.41
CA GLY A 212 -20.43 3.17 -8.82
C GLY A 212 -19.26 3.08 -9.82
N SER A 213 -18.00 3.04 -9.36
CA SER A 213 -16.81 2.91 -10.21
C SER A 213 -16.14 1.53 -10.04
N GLU A 214 -15.68 0.92 -11.14
CA GLU A 214 -14.81 -0.27 -11.10
C GLU A 214 -13.44 0.09 -10.56
N VAL A 215 -12.84 -0.81 -9.77
CA VAL A 215 -11.62 -0.53 -9.01
C VAL A 215 -10.64 -1.71 -9.03
N ASP A 216 -9.36 -1.42 -9.32
CA ASP A 216 -8.27 -2.39 -9.20
C ASP A 216 -7.95 -2.61 -7.72
N LEU A 217 -7.94 -3.86 -7.23
CA LEU A 217 -7.70 -4.15 -5.82
C LEU A 217 -6.31 -4.77 -5.63
N ILE A 218 -5.37 -4.01 -5.05
CA ILE A 218 -4.05 -4.52 -4.68
C ILE A 218 -4.15 -5.15 -3.30
N ASN A 219 -4.13 -6.48 -3.23
CA ASN A 219 -4.13 -7.19 -1.96
C ASN A 219 -2.74 -7.24 -1.33
N SER A 220 -2.64 -6.71 -0.12
CA SER A 220 -1.59 -7.02 0.86
C SER A 220 -2.24 -7.79 2.02
N ASN A 221 -1.45 -8.49 2.84
CA ASN A 221 -1.96 -9.25 3.97
C ASN A 221 -2.83 -8.40 4.93
N ASN A 222 -2.65 -7.08 4.95
CA ASN A 222 -3.27 -6.16 5.94
C ASN A 222 -4.12 -5.03 5.33
N PHE A 223 -4.17 -4.88 4.00
CA PHE A 223 -4.94 -3.83 3.34
C PHE A 223 -5.15 -4.11 1.85
N SER A 224 -6.14 -3.45 1.27
CA SER A 224 -6.46 -3.48 -0.14
C SER A 224 -6.43 -2.06 -0.69
N ILE A 225 -5.64 -1.78 -1.74
CA ILE A 225 -5.60 -0.44 -2.34
C ILE A 225 -6.39 -0.43 -3.63
N ILE A 226 -7.29 0.54 -3.73
CA ILE A 226 -7.97 0.94 -4.95
C ILE A 226 -7.33 2.20 -5.52
N ILE A 227 -7.09 2.22 -6.82
CA ILE A 227 -6.67 3.43 -7.53
C ILE A 227 -7.75 3.80 -8.55
N LYS A 228 -8.38 4.96 -8.37
CA LYS A 228 -9.35 5.51 -9.30
C LYS A 228 -8.62 6.44 -10.26
N LYS A 229 -8.61 6.09 -11.56
CA LYS A 229 -7.93 6.89 -12.60
C LYS A 229 -8.59 8.26 -12.80
#